data_AF-A0A5E7F5V3-F1
#
_entry.id   AF-A0A5E7F5V3-F1
#
_cell.length_a   1.000
_cell.length_b   1.000
_cell.length_c   1.000
_cell.angle_alpha   90.00
_cell.angle_beta   90.00
_cell.angle_gamma   90.00
#
_symmetry.space_group_name_H-M   'P 1'
#
loop_
_entity.id
_entity.type
_entity.pdbx_description
1 polymer ?
#
loop_
_entity_poly.entity_id
_entity_poly.type
_entity_poly.pdbx_seq_one_letter_code
_entity_poly.pdbx_strand_id
1 'polypeptide(L)' 'MSLIIIGEAATKIMDRYVEYATQNPQVPWRSMRGMRNRIAHGYFDINLEVVWDTVQAALPELLKVLPNDKD' A
#
# COMPACT_ATOMS: atom_id res chain seq x y z
N MET A 1 11.51 4.73 -3.98
CA MET A 1 11.62 3.42 -3.29
C MET A 1 10.55 3.20 -2.22
N SER A 2 10.11 4.21 -1.47
CA SER A 2 9.19 4.02 -0.33
C SER A 2 7.86 3.32 -0.65
N LEU A 3 7.23 3.63 -1.80
CA LEU A 3 5.97 2.97 -2.21
C LEU A 3 6.14 1.47 -2.50
N ILE A 4 7.32 1.04 -2.95
CA ILE A 4 7.63 -0.37 -3.16
C ILE A 4 7.69 -1.10 -1.81
N ILE A 5 8.32 -0.48 -0.80
CA ILE A 5 8.45 -1.05 0.55
C ILE A 5 7.07 -1.23 1.18
N ILE A 6 6.19 -0.23 1.06
CA ILE A 6 4.81 -0.31 1.55
C ILE A 6 4.07 -1.50 0.90
N GLY A 7 4.15 -1.66 -0.41
CA GLY A 7 3.48 -2.76 -1.10
C GLY A 7 4.09 -4.14 -0.79
N GLU A 8 5.40 -4.22 -0.56
CA GLU A 8 6.07 -5.45 -0.13
C GLU A 8 5.65 -5.85 1.29
N ALA A 9 5.56 -4.89 2.22
CA ALA A 9 5.05 -5.12 3.57
C ALA A 9 3.59 -5.59 3.54
N ALA A 10 2.73 -4.93 2.76
CA ALA A 10 1.34 -5.33 2.57
C ALA A 10 1.21 -6.76 2.01
N THR A 11 2.08 -7.12 1.06
CA THR A 11 2.12 -8.48 0.48
C THR A 11 2.47 -9.51 1.54
N LYS A 12 3.53 -9.26 2.33
CA LYS A 12 3.92 -10.16 3.41
C LYS A 12 2.85 -10.33 4.49
N ILE A 13 2.12 -9.26 4.82
CA ILE A 13 1.00 -9.35 5.78
C ILE A 13 -0.12 -10.21 5.21
N MET A 14 -0.54 -9.96 3.97
CA MET A 14 -1.58 -10.79 3.34
C MET A 14 -1.17 -12.26 3.20
N ASP A 15 0.11 -12.54 2.96
CA ASP A 15 0.58 -13.92 2.73
C ASP A 15 0.86 -14.68 4.04
N ARG A 16 1.32 -14.00 5.09
CA ARG A 16 1.76 -14.64 6.36
C ARG A 16 0.81 -14.45 7.53
N TYR A 17 -0.08 -13.46 7.46
CA TYR A 17 -1.01 -13.07 8.52
C TYR A 17 -2.41 -12.85 7.93
N VAL A 18 -2.91 -13.85 7.22
CA VAL A 18 -4.18 -13.79 6.45
C VAL A 18 -5.36 -13.38 7.34
N GLU A 19 -5.45 -13.95 8.54
CA GLU A 19 -6.52 -13.66 9.49
C GLU A 19 -6.52 -12.19 9.89
N TYR A 20 -5.35 -11.62 10.16
CA TYR A 20 -5.19 -10.20 10.51
C TYR A 20 -5.61 -9.29 9.35
N ALA A 21 -5.17 -9.59 8.12
CA ALA A 21 -5.56 -8.83 6.95
C ALA A 21 -7.08 -8.90 6.69
N THR A 22 -7.68 -10.06 6.94
CA THR A 22 -9.13 -10.29 6.79
C THR A 22 -9.95 -9.56 7.84
N GLN A 23 -9.45 -9.47 9.08
CA GLN A 23 -10.07 -8.72 10.17
C GLN A 23 -9.88 -7.20 10.04
N ASN A 24 -8.96 -6.74 9.19
CA ASN A 24 -8.69 -5.33 8.94
C ASN A 24 -8.96 -4.94 7.47
N PRO A 25 -10.20 -5.09 6.96
CA PRO A 25 -10.54 -4.83 5.57
C PRO A 25 -10.50 -3.33 5.20
N GLN A 26 -10.50 -2.43 6.19
CA GLN A 26 -10.37 -0.98 5.99
C GLN A 26 -8.99 -0.59 5.47
N VAL A 27 -7.97 -1.44 5.67
CA VAL A 27 -6.63 -1.19 5.16
C VAL A 27 -6.54 -1.70 3.72
N PRO A 28 -6.12 -0.87 2.74
CA PRO A 28 -6.14 -1.20 1.31
C PRO A 28 -4.98 -2.11 0.87
N TRP A 29 -4.86 -3.30 1.48
CA TRP A 29 -3.73 -4.24 1.29
C TRP A 29 -3.45 -4.57 -0.18
N ARG A 30 -4.51 -4.89 -0.93
CA ARG A 30 -4.40 -5.25 -2.36
C ARG A 30 -3.93 -4.08 -3.22
N SER A 31 -4.41 -2.87 -2.94
CA SER A 31 -4.00 -1.66 -3.66
C SER A 31 -2.51 -1.37 -3.42
N MET A 32 -2.02 -1.53 -2.19
CA MET A 32 -0.60 -1.37 -1.87
C MET A 32 0.27 -2.40 -2.62
N ARG A 33 -0.13 -3.68 -2.65
CA ARG A 33 0.55 -4.71 -3.46
C ARG A 33 0.53 -4.38 -4.95
N GLY A 34 -0.60 -3.90 -5.46
CA GLY A 34 -0.76 -3.47 -6.86
C GLY A 34 0.21 -2.35 -7.23
N MET A 35 0.37 -1.35 -6.35
CA MET A 35 1.29 -0.24 -6.56
C MET A 35 2.75 -0.70 -6.64
N ARG A 36 3.16 -1.64 -5.77
CA ARG A 36 4.50 -2.26 -5.85
C ARG A 36 4.71 -2.97 -7.18
N ASN A 37 3.73 -3.75 -7.65
CA ASN A 37 3.83 -4.42 -8.95
C ASN A 37 3.94 -3.43 -10.10
N ARG A 38 3.17 -2.34 -10.08
CA ARG A 38 3.20 -1.33 -11.14
C ARG A 38 4.53 -0.56 -11.20
N ILE A 39 5.12 -0.22 -10.06
CA ILE A 39 6.43 0.44 -10.02
C ILE A 39 7.56 -0.53 -10.41
N ALA A 40 7.51 -1.79 -9.93
CA ALA A 40 8.56 -2.77 -10.17
C ALA A 40 8.63 -3.25 -11.64
N HIS A 41 7.51 -3.20 -12.37
CA HIS A 41 7.41 -3.74 -13.73
C HIS A 41 7.46 -2.71 -14.87
N GLY A 42 7.65 -1.40 -14.63
CA GLY A 42 7.62 -0.46 -15.75
C GLY A 42 8.21 0.92 -15.49
N TYR A 43 9.54 1.05 -15.62
CA TYR A 43 10.21 2.36 -15.65
C TYR A 43 9.73 3.27 -16.82
N PHE A 44 8.99 2.72 -17.81
CA PHE A 44 8.40 3.45 -18.94
C PHE A 44 6.86 3.57 -18.91
N ASP A 45 6.14 2.85 -18.04
CA ASP A 45 4.66 2.77 -18.00
C ASP A 45 4.05 3.22 -16.64
N ILE A 46 4.86 3.81 -15.77
CA ILE A 46 4.35 4.41 -14.54
C ILE A 46 3.51 5.63 -14.91
N ASN A 47 2.21 5.52 -14.65
CA ASN A 47 1.31 6.67 -14.70
C ASN A 47 1.62 7.58 -13.49
N LEU A 48 2.25 8.73 -13.75
CA LEU A 48 2.63 9.68 -12.70
C LEU A 48 1.42 10.35 -12.02
N GLU A 49 0.28 10.43 -12.70
CA GLU A 49 -0.97 10.90 -12.08
C GLU A 49 -1.40 9.95 -10.95
N VAL A 50 -1.31 8.64 -11.18
CA VAL A 50 -1.59 7.63 -10.15
C VAL A 50 -0.60 7.73 -8.98
N VAL A 51 0.68 7.99 -9.27
CA VAL A 51 1.69 8.20 -8.22
C VAL A 51 1.35 9.45 -7.41
N TRP A 52 1.00 10.54 -8.09
CA TRP A 52 0.64 11.81 -7.46
C TRP A 52 -0.59 11.66 -6.56
N ASP A 53 -1.67 11.08 -7.07
CA ASP A 53 -2.89 10.81 -6.30
C ASP A 53 -2.65 9.86 -5.12
N THR A 54 -1.76 8.88 -5.30
CA THR A 54 -1.36 7.99 -4.20
C THR A 54 -0.76 8.79 -3.05
N VAL A 55 0.14 9.73 -3.36
CA VAL A 55 0.82 10.55 -2.36
C VAL A 55 -0.13 11.58 -1.73
N GLN A 56 -0.98 12.22 -2.53
CA GLN A 56 -1.83 13.32 -2.07
C GLN A 56 -3.12 12.87 -1.39
N ALA A 57 -3.67 11.70 -1.76
CA ALA A 57 -4.96 11.24 -1.25
C ALA A 57 -4.86 9.87 -0.56
N ALA A 58 -4.34 8.85 -1.25
CA ALA A 58 -4.41 7.48 -0.73
C ALA A 58 -3.56 7.27 0.53
N LEU A 59 -2.35 7.85 0.60
CA LEU A 59 -1.49 7.76 1.78
C LEU A 59 -2.07 8.48 3.00
N PRO A 60 -2.58 9.73 2.90
CA PRO A 60 -3.29 10.36 4.00
C PRO A 60 -4.48 9.54 4.53
N GLU A 61 -5.28 8.94 3.66
CA GLU A 61 -6.39 8.08 4.09
C GLU A 61 -5.89 6.78 4.76
N LEU A 62 -4.81 6.18 4.24
CA LEU A 62 -4.17 5.02 4.86
C LEU A 62 -3.73 5.32 6.30
N LEU A 63 -3.13 6.48 6.55
CA LEU A 63 -2.67 6.86 7.89
C LEU A 63 -3.81 6.98 8.91
N LYS A 64 -5.03 7.30 8.49
CA LYS A 64 -6.19 7.39 9.40
C LYS A 64 -6.65 6.03 9.92
N VAL A 65 -6.37 4.96 9.17
CA VAL A 65 -6.82 3.60 9.51
C VAL A 65 -5.72 2.73 10.10
N LEU A 66 -4.47 3.19 10.06
CA LEU A 66 -3.35 2.54 10.72
C LEU A 66 -3.32 2.94 12.21
N PRO A 67 -2.94 2.01 13.10
CA PRO A 67 -2.70 2.36 14.49
C PRO A 67 -1.59 3.42 14.57
N ASN A 68 -1.80 4.45 15.41
CA ASN A 68 -0.75 5.42 15.71
C ASN A 68 0.20 4.81 16.73
N ASP A 69 1.51 4.88 16.48
CA ASP A 69 2.59 4.50 17.42
C ASP A 69 2.65 5.40 18.70
N LYS A 70 1.59 6.17 18.99
CA LYS A 70 1.53 7.11 20.13
C LYS A 70 0.78 6.57 21.35
N ASP A 71 0.33 5.32 21.32
CA ASP A 71 -0.25 4.61 22.46
C ASP A 71 0.64 3.46 22.92
#